data_AF-A0A7K3YF00-F1
#
_entry.id   AF-A0A7K3YF00-F1
#
_cell.length_a   1.000
_cell.length_b   1.000
_cell.length_c   1.000
_cell.angle_alpha   90.00
_cell.angle_beta   90.00
_cell.angle_gamma   90.00
#
_symmetry.space_group_name_H-M   'P 1'
#
loop_
_entity.id
_entity.type
_entity.pdbx_description
1 polymer ?
#
loop_
_entity_poly.entity_id
_entity_poly.type
_entity_poly.pdbx_seq_one_letter_code
_entity_poly.pdbx_strand_id
1 'polypeptide(L)'
;MSETVATLFEYVSYPYKVVRETDSFSLAENVLYLTEETLRELEKLNKRKISLEIGRNTLKPLNYIGVIRAGDLTIQILPKLFKNDRYEAHKSVIAGNILKMLSYTESFPITEIDTADLGTEEFEFFEVFIWLFAKNLADLIKSNQVREYVRKREDLHFVRGRIDTRCYTNPARLHIVPCIFHEFSKDNTLNRTLKYTCHIMSRMTGSSENFRLLKFINDMLEPVSLMPVTLPEIDWIRFTRLNQRFEPFIRICRIFLAHSTLTLRASHVETFSLLLPMETLFEEFIARILLDDPIYFFGKQVKVQPQESIGHLAENAVTGKKVFRLIPDITIQDGAAMAVIDTKYKLFNHDDSGFDVKQPDMYQMYAYITKLHASSAMLLYPETETVEYGTFLVACTNGDGTMRTVPLHIRSVCLSENLNTDEGWAAFRRSLAGAVRVLAHTGSLKRP
;
A
#
# COMPACT_ATOMS: atom_id res chain seq x y z
N MET A 1 4.67 31.81 9.92
CA MET A 1 3.70 31.97 8.81
C MET A 1 2.62 30.92 9.02
N SER A 2 1.36 31.24 8.74
CA SER A 2 0.26 30.28 8.81
C SER A 2 0.16 29.56 7.47
N GLU A 3 0.40 28.25 7.47
CA GLU A 3 0.36 27.41 6.27
C GLU A 3 -1.01 26.72 6.16
N THR A 4 -1.45 26.49 4.92
CA THR A 4 -2.64 25.66 4.62
C THR A 4 -2.28 24.17 4.52
N VAL A 5 -1.00 23.83 4.54
CA VAL A 5 -0.49 22.46 4.54
C VAL A 5 0.17 22.19 5.88
N ALA A 6 -0.25 21.14 6.57
CA ALA A 6 0.34 20.67 7.83
C ALA A 6 1.03 19.33 7.59
N THR A 7 2.36 19.28 7.74
CA THR A 7 3.08 18.00 7.74
C THR A 7 3.15 17.45 9.16
N LEU A 8 2.47 16.34 9.41
CA LEU A 8 2.42 15.63 10.68
C LEU A 8 3.14 14.28 10.56
N PHE A 9 3.51 13.71 11.70
CA PHE A 9 4.20 12.42 11.77
C PHE A 9 3.42 11.40 12.59
N GLU A 10 3.52 10.13 12.19
CA GLU A 10 2.89 9.00 12.89
C GLU A 10 3.22 9.00 14.39
N TYR A 11 2.19 8.81 15.21
CA TYR A 11 2.24 8.75 16.68
C TYR A 11 2.77 10.01 17.39
N VAL A 12 2.99 11.12 16.69
CA VAL A 12 3.32 12.42 17.29
C VAL A 12 2.04 13.17 17.63
N SER A 13 1.96 13.75 18.83
CA SER A 13 0.79 14.50 19.29
C SER A 13 0.95 15.97 19.00
N TYR A 14 0.00 16.55 18.27
CA TYR A 14 -0.01 17.96 17.90
C TYR A 14 -1.11 18.69 18.66
N PRO A 15 -0.81 19.78 19.36
CA PRO A 15 -1.84 20.63 19.95
C PRO A 15 -2.71 21.26 18.86
N TYR A 16 -4.02 21.37 19.11
CA TYR A 16 -4.90 22.15 18.25
C TYR A 16 -5.76 23.15 19.04
N LYS A 17 -6.12 24.25 18.39
CA LYS A 17 -7.03 25.28 18.90
C LYS A 17 -8.20 25.42 17.95
N VAL A 18 -9.41 25.53 18.51
CA VAL A 18 -10.61 25.75 17.71
C VAL A 18 -10.73 27.23 17.35
N VAL A 19 -10.88 27.52 16.05
CA VAL A 19 -11.03 28.87 15.49
C VAL A 19 -12.35 29.02 14.73
N ARG A 20 -12.74 30.27 14.45
CA ARG A 20 -14.04 30.57 13.84
C ARG A 20 -14.02 30.69 12.31
N GLU A 21 -12.90 31.08 11.72
CA GLU A 21 -12.88 31.53 10.33
C GLU A 21 -12.05 30.62 9.43
N THR A 22 -10.75 30.49 9.66
CA THR A 22 -9.85 29.80 8.72
C THR A 22 -9.00 28.74 9.40
N ASP A 23 -8.96 27.55 8.82
CA ASP A 23 -8.02 26.52 9.23
C ASP A 23 -6.59 26.93 8.86
N SER A 24 -5.62 26.63 9.72
CA SER A 24 -4.20 26.86 9.42
C SER A 24 -3.28 26.06 10.32
N PHE A 25 -2.01 25.97 9.94
CA PHE A 25 -0.94 25.36 10.73
C PHE A 25 0.15 26.39 11.04
N SER A 26 0.54 26.49 12.31
CA SER A 26 1.67 27.32 12.73
C SER A 26 2.91 26.45 12.90
N LEU A 27 3.83 26.53 11.94
CA LEU A 27 5.09 25.79 11.98
C LEU A 27 5.95 26.15 13.21
N ALA A 28 5.92 27.42 13.64
CA ALA A 28 6.72 27.90 14.77
C ALA A 28 6.22 27.38 16.14
N GLU A 29 4.91 27.20 16.27
CA GLU A 29 4.29 26.70 17.51
C GLU A 29 3.98 25.21 17.44
N ASN A 30 4.06 24.61 16.25
CA ASN A 30 3.60 23.26 15.93
C ASN A 30 2.13 23.03 16.36
N VAL A 31 1.28 24.05 16.16
CA VAL A 31 -0.13 24.09 16.57
C VAL A 31 -1.03 24.11 15.34
N LEU A 32 -2.08 23.28 15.36
CA LEU A 32 -3.17 23.29 14.40
C LEU A 32 -4.28 24.26 14.83
N TYR A 33 -4.71 25.14 13.94
CA TYR A 33 -5.87 26.00 14.13
C TYR A 33 -7.00 25.42 13.27
N LEU A 34 -8.02 24.84 13.90
CA LEU A 34 -9.08 24.07 13.23
C LEU A 34 -10.45 24.70 13.47
N THR A 35 -11.28 24.78 12.44
CA THR A 35 -12.69 25.15 12.56
C THR A 35 -13.51 23.99 13.11
N GLU A 36 -14.67 24.30 13.68
CA GLU A 36 -15.65 23.30 14.14
C GLU A 36 -16.14 22.40 12.98
N GLU A 37 -16.20 22.92 11.76
CA GLU A 37 -16.59 22.15 10.58
C GLU A 37 -15.50 21.13 10.22
N THR A 38 -14.25 21.57 10.13
CA THR A 38 -13.09 20.71 9.85
C THR A 38 -12.93 19.61 10.91
N LEU A 39 -13.16 19.92 12.18
CA LEU A 39 -13.07 18.92 13.25
C LEU A 39 -14.15 17.84 13.13
N ARG A 40 -15.40 18.21 12.82
CA ARG A 40 -16.49 17.26 12.54
C ARG A 40 -16.19 16.37 11.34
N GLU A 41 -15.58 16.94 10.32
CA GLU A 41 -15.17 16.23 9.12
C GLU A 41 -14.06 15.20 9.41
N LEU A 42 -13.05 15.57 10.19
CA LEU A 42 -12.02 14.63 10.66
C LEU A 42 -12.62 13.51 11.52
N GLU A 43 -13.58 13.81 12.39
CA GLU A 43 -14.30 12.79 13.16
C GLU A 43 -15.12 11.83 12.29
N LYS A 44 -15.80 12.35 11.24
CA LYS A 44 -16.54 11.52 10.28
C LYS A 44 -15.61 10.57 9.53
N LEU A 45 -14.45 11.04 9.10
CA LEU A 45 -13.43 10.20 8.47
C LEU A 45 -12.96 9.11 9.44
N ASN A 46 -12.67 9.49 10.69
CA ASN A 46 -12.14 8.59 11.71
C ASN A 46 -13.14 7.49 12.12
N LYS A 47 -14.46 7.74 12.00
CA LYS A 47 -15.50 6.71 12.22
C LYS A 47 -15.49 5.60 11.18
N ARG A 48 -15.04 5.88 9.95
CA ARG A 48 -14.95 4.87 8.88
C ARG A 48 -13.67 4.05 9.00
N LYS A 49 -12.57 4.70 9.36
CA LYS A 49 -11.25 4.11 9.48
C LYS A 49 -10.48 4.88 10.55
N ILE A 50 -10.12 4.18 11.63
CA ILE A 50 -9.41 4.79 12.76
C ILE A 50 -7.99 5.13 12.30
N SER A 51 -7.74 6.41 12.00
CA SER A 51 -6.46 6.90 11.51
C SER A 51 -5.89 8.05 12.35
N LEU A 52 -6.74 8.71 13.13
CA LEU A 52 -6.40 9.82 14.00
C LEU A 52 -6.93 9.57 15.40
N GLU A 53 -6.14 9.91 16.42
CA GLU A 53 -6.61 10.05 17.79
C GLU A 53 -6.90 11.53 18.04
N ILE A 54 -8.18 11.89 18.10
CA ILE A 54 -8.65 13.27 18.35
C ILE A 54 -9.02 13.37 19.84
N GLY A 55 -8.10 13.94 20.62
CA GLY A 55 -8.31 14.30 22.02
C GLY A 55 -9.03 15.65 22.16
N ARG A 56 -9.11 16.19 23.39
CA ARG A 56 -9.78 17.48 23.63
C ARG A 56 -9.11 18.67 22.95
N ASN A 57 -7.77 18.69 22.96
CA ASN A 57 -6.94 19.77 22.43
C ASN A 57 -5.73 19.21 21.66
N THR A 58 -5.75 17.93 21.30
CA THR A 58 -4.62 17.24 20.68
C THR A 58 -5.10 16.36 19.53
N LEU A 59 -4.38 16.39 18.42
CA LEU A 59 -4.58 15.52 17.28
C LEU A 59 -3.31 14.69 17.10
N LYS A 60 -3.46 13.37 17.06
CA LYS A 60 -2.34 12.44 16.91
C LYS A 60 -2.60 11.47 15.76
N PRO A 61 -1.82 11.53 14.67
CA PRO A 61 -1.87 10.50 13.64
C PRO A 61 -1.46 9.13 14.19
N LEU A 62 -2.08 8.06 13.68
CA LEU A 62 -1.75 6.69 14.05
C LEU A 62 -0.82 6.06 12.99
N ASN A 63 -1.12 4.84 12.53
CA ASN A 63 -0.30 4.03 11.63
C ASN A 63 -0.62 4.19 10.13
N TYR A 64 -1.14 5.36 9.75
CA TYR A 64 -1.51 5.63 8.38
C TYR A 64 -0.76 6.84 7.88
N ILE A 65 -0.10 6.69 6.74
CA ILE A 65 0.54 7.79 6.00
C ILE A 65 -0.35 8.25 4.85
N GLY A 66 -0.08 9.45 4.34
CA GLY A 66 -0.72 9.99 3.16
C GLY A 66 -1.26 11.38 3.41
N VAL A 67 -2.46 11.67 2.94
CA VAL A 67 -3.01 13.02 2.97
C VAL A 67 -4.48 13.02 3.39
N ILE A 68 -4.87 14.04 4.15
CA ILE A 68 -6.25 14.35 4.52
C ILE A 68 -6.48 15.83 4.20
N ARG A 69 -7.45 16.12 3.35
CA ARG A 69 -7.90 17.49 3.09
C ARG A 69 -9.30 17.67 3.69
N ALA A 70 -9.43 18.64 4.58
CA ALA A 70 -10.68 18.99 5.22
C ALA A 70 -10.78 20.51 5.31
N GLY A 71 -11.80 21.09 4.67
CA GLY A 71 -11.87 22.54 4.48
C GLY A 71 -10.69 23.07 3.66
N ASP A 72 -10.05 24.11 4.19
CA ASP A 72 -8.87 24.74 3.57
C ASP A 72 -7.55 24.13 4.02
N LEU A 73 -7.58 23.16 4.94
CA LEU A 73 -6.39 22.51 5.49
C LEU A 73 -6.10 21.18 4.79
N THR A 74 -4.85 21.02 4.38
CA THR A 74 -4.27 19.76 3.91
C THR A 74 -3.32 19.22 4.97
N ILE A 75 -3.68 18.12 5.62
CA ILE A 75 -2.84 17.39 6.56
C ILE A 75 -2.11 16.28 5.81
N GLN A 76 -0.79 16.39 5.66
CA GLN A 76 0.08 15.34 5.17
C GLN A 76 0.64 14.56 6.35
N ILE A 77 0.46 13.24 6.37
CA ILE A 77 0.98 12.36 7.42
C ILE A 77 2.14 11.56 6.85
N LEU A 78 3.33 11.77 7.41
CA LEU A 78 4.55 11.08 7.04
C LEU A 78 4.98 10.08 8.13
N PRO A 79 5.70 9.02 7.75
CA PRO A 79 6.14 8.03 8.70
C PRO A 79 7.24 8.53 9.62
N LYS A 80 7.25 8.01 10.84
CA LYS A 80 8.30 8.28 11.82
C LYS A 80 9.52 7.37 11.58
N LEU A 81 10.24 7.64 10.49
CA LEU A 81 11.46 6.89 10.13
C LEU A 81 12.75 7.46 10.74
N PHE A 82 12.68 8.60 11.43
CA PHE A 82 13.81 9.28 12.04
C PHE A 82 13.57 9.53 13.53
N LYS A 83 14.64 9.44 14.34
CA LYS A 83 14.64 9.74 15.78
C LYS A 83 14.97 11.23 16.03
N ASN A 84 14.58 11.75 17.21
CA ASN A 84 14.94 13.08 17.73
C ASN A 84 14.57 14.27 16.82
N ASP A 85 13.34 14.31 16.30
CA ASP A 85 12.81 15.41 15.48
C ASP A 85 13.59 15.71 14.18
N ARG A 86 14.51 14.84 13.79
CA ARG A 86 15.23 14.91 12.51
C ARG A 86 14.33 14.64 11.31
N TYR A 87 13.11 14.15 11.52
CA TYR A 87 12.16 13.90 10.44
C TYR A 87 11.77 15.18 9.68
N GLU A 88 11.78 16.34 10.34
CA GLU A 88 11.51 17.64 9.70
C GLU A 88 12.59 17.97 8.65
N ALA A 89 13.86 17.74 9.00
CA ALA A 89 15.00 18.00 8.12
C ALA A 89 15.10 17.01 6.94
N HIS A 90 14.39 15.87 7.02
CA HIS A 90 14.47 14.78 6.05
C HIS A 90 13.14 14.47 5.35
N LYS A 91 12.16 15.39 5.35
CA LYS A 91 10.85 15.20 4.70
C LYS A 91 10.93 14.68 3.27
N SER A 92 11.80 15.27 2.46
CA SER A 92 11.99 14.88 1.05
C SER A 92 12.51 13.45 0.90
N VAL A 93 13.46 13.05 1.75
CA VAL A 93 13.99 11.67 1.79
C VAL A 93 12.90 10.70 2.23
N ILE A 94 12.15 11.03 3.28
CA ILE A 94 11.04 10.21 3.79
C ILE A 94 10.02 9.95 2.67
N ALA A 95 9.57 11.01 2.00
CA ALA A 95 8.59 10.88 0.94
C ALA A 95 9.12 10.14 -0.28
N GLY A 96 10.37 10.40 -0.68
CA GLY A 96 11.04 9.64 -1.73
C GLY A 96 11.11 8.16 -1.38
N ASN A 97 11.39 7.81 -0.13
CA ASN A 97 11.44 6.42 0.33
C ASN A 97 10.07 5.76 0.27
N ILE A 98 8.99 6.46 0.63
CA ILE A 98 7.61 5.95 0.48
C ILE A 98 7.29 5.66 -0.98
N LEU A 99 7.62 6.59 -1.89
CA LEU A 99 7.40 6.40 -3.33
C LEU A 99 8.21 5.21 -3.87
N LYS A 100 9.44 5.02 -3.37
CA LYS A 100 10.26 3.84 -3.67
C LYS A 100 9.63 2.55 -3.15
N MET A 101 9.08 2.55 -1.93
CA MET A 101 8.38 1.37 -1.40
C MET A 101 7.16 1.02 -2.26
N LEU A 102 6.35 2.03 -2.60
CA LEU A 102 5.19 1.87 -3.49
C LEU A 102 5.58 1.36 -4.89
N SER A 103 6.79 1.70 -5.37
CA SER A 103 7.27 1.17 -6.65
C SER A 103 7.53 -0.33 -6.64
N TYR A 104 7.93 -0.88 -5.49
CA TYR A 104 8.20 -2.31 -5.32
C TYR A 104 6.93 -3.11 -5.01
N THR A 105 6.09 -2.65 -4.08
CA THR A 105 4.91 -3.43 -3.65
C THR A 105 3.97 -3.74 -4.82
N GLU A 106 3.83 -2.80 -5.75
CA GLU A 106 2.80 -2.85 -6.79
C GLU A 106 3.36 -2.77 -8.20
N SER A 107 4.67 -3.05 -8.35
CA SER A 107 5.40 -3.03 -9.62
C SER A 107 5.23 -1.72 -10.41
N PHE A 108 5.10 -0.61 -9.69
CA PHE A 108 4.89 0.70 -10.30
C PHE A 108 6.15 1.11 -11.08
N PRO A 109 6.06 1.42 -12.39
CA PRO A 109 7.21 1.69 -13.23
C PRO A 109 7.57 3.15 -13.01
N ILE A 110 8.20 3.44 -11.87
CA ILE A 110 8.88 4.71 -11.72
C ILE A 110 10.25 4.56 -12.33
N THR A 111 10.40 5.11 -13.53
CA THR A 111 11.63 5.02 -14.31
C THR A 111 12.69 6.02 -13.82
N GLU A 112 12.88 6.11 -12.50
CA GLU A 112 13.66 7.14 -11.76
C GLU A 112 12.76 8.25 -11.20
N ILE A 113 12.68 8.32 -9.88
CA ILE A 113 12.20 9.52 -9.19
C ILE A 113 13.36 10.49 -9.27
N ASP A 114 13.27 11.49 -10.14
CA ASP A 114 14.32 12.48 -10.24
C ASP A 114 14.33 13.28 -8.93
N THR A 115 15.27 12.94 -8.03
CA THR A 115 15.35 13.51 -6.68
C THR A 115 15.52 15.03 -6.68
N ALA A 116 15.97 15.60 -7.81
CA ALA A 116 16.06 17.04 -8.03
C ALA A 116 14.68 17.74 -8.04
N ASP A 117 13.63 17.07 -8.53
CA ASP A 117 12.27 17.61 -8.53
C ASP A 117 11.64 17.59 -7.12
N LEU A 118 12.12 16.70 -6.23
CA LEU A 118 11.64 16.57 -4.85
C LEU A 118 12.25 17.59 -3.87
N GLY A 119 13.25 18.37 -4.32
CA GLY A 119 14.07 19.25 -3.46
C GLY A 119 13.53 20.68 -3.27
N THR A 120 12.36 21.00 -3.82
CA THR A 120 11.74 22.33 -3.65
C THR A 120 10.96 22.40 -2.33
N GLU A 121 10.99 23.57 -1.68
CA GLU A 121 10.57 23.78 -0.28
C GLU A 121 9.06 23.55 0.00
N GLU A 122 8.25 23.22 -1.01
CA GLU A 122 6.81 22.92 -0.89
C GLU A 122 6.50 21.48 -1.35
N PHE A 123 7.19 20.51 -0.75
CA PHE A 123 7.01 19.11 -1.10
C PHE A 123 5.67 18.55 -0.58
N GLU A 124 4.65 18.49 -1.45
CA GLU A 124 3.40 17.77 -1.19
C GLU A 124 3.45 16.35 -1.76
N PHE A 125 3.59 15.35 -0.89
CA PHE A 125 3.73 13.92 -1.28
C PHE A 125 2.65 13.48 -2.27
N PHE A 126 1.41 13.92 -2.02
CA PHE A 126 0.27 13.54 -2.83
C PHE A 126 0.32 14.13 -4.25
N GLU A 127 0.75 15.38 -4.39
CA GLU A 127 0.86 16.04 -5.69
C GLU A 127 1.97 15.39 -6.54
N VAL A 128 3.07 15.03 -5.90
CA VAL A 128 4.19 14.32 -6.56
C VAL A 128 3.76 12.92 -6.99
N PHE A 129 3.04 12.21 -6.13
CA PHE A 129 2.46 10.90 -6.47
C PHE A 129 1.52 10.99 -7.68
N ILE A 130 0.59 11.96 -7.69
CA ILE A 130 -0.32 12.19 -8.82
C ILE A 130 0.46 12.52 -10.09
N TRP A 131 1.45 13.41 -9.98
CA TRP A 131 2.25 13.82 -11.13
C TRP A 131 2.97 12.62 -11.76
N LEU A 132 3.67 11.83 -10.95
CA LEU A 132 4.38 10.63 -11.40
C LEU A 132 3.41 9.64 -12.07
N PHE A 133 2.26 9.39 -11.45
CA PHE A 133 1.24 8.51 -12.02
C PHE A 133 0.70 9.04 -13.35
N ALA A 134 0.27 10.30 -13.39
CA ALA A 134 -0.40 10.90 -14.54
C ALA A 134 0.56 11.09 -15.71
N LYS A 135 1.80 11.53 -15.47
CA LYS A 135 2.83 11.69 -16.51
C LYS A 135 3.12 10.36 -17.21
N ASN A 136 3.46 9.33 -16.44
CA ASN A 136 3.78 8.00 -16.99
C ASN A 136 2.56 7.36 -17.68
N LEU A 137 1.35 7.55 -17.14
CA LEU A 137 0.12 7.02 -17.76
C LEU A 137 -0.21 7.75 -19.06
N ALA A 138 -0.05 9.07 -19.11
CA ALA A 138 -0.31 9.87 -20.31
C ALA A 138 0.58 9.42 -21.47
N ASP A 139 1.85 9.12 -21.21
CA ASP A 139 2.78 8.64 -22.23
C ASP A 139 2.43 7.22 -22.72
N LEU A 140 1.95 6.36 -21.82
CA LEU A 140 1.47 5.04 -22.21
C LEU A 140 0.18 5.11 -23.05
N ILE A 141 -0.80 5.93 -22.67
CA ILE A 141 -2.09 6.05 -23.37
C ILE A 141 -1.93 6.67 -24.77
N LYS A 142 -0.98 7.60 -24.95
CA LYS A 142 -0.65 8.16 -26.26
C LYS A 142 -0.23 7.07 -27.26
N SER A 143 0.56 6.10 -26.79
CA SER A 143 1.15 5.07 -27.64
C SER A 143 0.32 3.78 -27.72
N ASN A 144 -0.57 3.52 -26.75
CA ASN A 144 -1.37 2.30 -26.67
C ASN A 144 -2.83 2.57 -26.34
N GLN A 145 -3.74 2.16 -27.23
CA GLN A 145 -5.17 2.17 -26.96
C GLN A 145 -5.69 0.74 -26.77
N VAL A 146 -5.96 0.36 -25.52
CA VAL A 146 -6.52 -0.96 -25.21
C VAL A 146 -7.97 -1.02 -25.68
N ARG A 147 -8.28 -2.03 -26.49
CA ARG A 147 -9.63 -2.34 -26.94
C ARG A 147 -9.89 -3.82 -26.73
N GLU A 148 -11.09 -4.16 -26.31
CA GLU A 148 -11.48 -5.54 -26.01
C GLU A 148 -12.82 -5.86 -26.68
N TYR A 149 -13.04 -7.15 -26.97
CA TYR A 149 -14.31 -7.64 -27.50
C TYR A 149 -15.33 -7.77 -26.36
N VAL A 150 -16.15 -6.75 -26.17
CA VAL A 150 -17.20 -6.72 -25.15
C VAL A 150 -18.48 -7.31 -25.72
N ARG A 151 -19.07 -8.28 -25.01
CA ARG A 151 -20.36 -8.84 -25.39
C ARG A 151 -21.45 -7.81 -25.12
N LYS A 152 -22.12 -7.36 -26.18
CA LYS A 152 -23.28 -6.47 -26.11
C LYS A 152 -24.56 -7.21 -26.49
N ARG A 153 -25.65 -6.71 -25.92
CA ARG A 153 -27.01 -7.12 -26.28
C ARG A 153 -27.81 -5.86 -26.57
N GLU A 154 -28.28 -5.71 -27.80
CA GLU A 154 -28.99 -4.52 -28.27
C GLU A 154 -30.13 -4.91 -29.22
N ASP A 155 -31.18 -4.11 -29.21
CA ASP A 155 -32.34 -4.22 -30.07
C ASP A 155 -32.10 -3.39 -31.35
N LEU A 156 -31.81 -4.07 -32.46
CA LEU A 156 -31.34 -3.43 -33.71
C LEU A 156 -32.37 -3.57 -34.84
N HIS A 157 -32.37 -2.64 -35.80
CA HIS A 157 -33.22 -2.74 -37.00
C HIS A 157 -32.64 -3.68 -38.09
N PHE A 158 -31.49 -4.29 -37.81
CA PHE A 158 -30.79 -5.21 -38.69
C PHE A 158 -30.09 -6.29 -37.85
N VAL A 159 -29.71 -7.40 -38.49
CA VAL A 159 -29.04 -8.50 -37.80
C VAL A 159 -27.54 -8.21 -37.64
N ARG A 160 -27.05 -8.18 -36.40
CA ARG A 160 -25.62 -8.10 -36.06
C ARG A 160 -25.26 -9.24 -35.11
N GLY A 161 -24.37 -10.14 -35.51
CA GLY A 161 -23.99 -11.30 -34.69
C GLY A 161 -25.13 -12.33 -34.56
N ARG A 162 -25.43 -12.77 -33.33
CA ARG A 162 -26.43 -13.80 -33.03
C ARG A 162 -27.75 -13.19 -32.55
N ILE A 163 -28.87 -13.61 -33.11
CA ILE A 163 -30.21 -13.19 -32.65
C ILE A 163 -30.54 -13.86 -31.29
N ASP A 164 -31.01 -13.10 -30.32
CA ASP A 164 -31.52 -13.59 -29.03
C ASP A 164 -33.00 -13.95 -29.14
N THR A 165 -33.26 -15.16 -29.64
CA THR A 165 -34.63 -15.67 -29.89
C THR A 165 -35.51 -15.72 -28.65
N ARG A 166 -34.94 -15.75 -27.43
CA ARG A 166 -35.69 -15.76 -26.16
C ARG A 166 -36.42 -14.45 -25.89
N CYS A 167 -35.97 -13.36 -26.50
CA CYS A 167 -36.48 -12.02 -26.22
C CYS A 167 -37.39 -11.50 -27.33
N TYR A 168 -37.60 -12.34 -28.34
CA TYR A 168 -38.58 -12.14 -29.39
C TYR A 168 -39.98 -12.49 -28.86
N THR A 169 -40.59 -11.56 -28.12
CA THR A 169 -41.88 -11.81 -27.42
C THR A 169 -43.06 -11.05 -28.02
N ASN A 170 -42.83 -9.98 -28.80
CA ASN A 170 -43.89 -9.15 -29.37
C ASN A 170 -43.93 -9.22 -30.91
N PRO A 171 -44.93 -9.89 -31.52
CA PRO A 171 -45.09 -9.99 -32.98
C PRO A 171 -45.27 -8.65 -33.70
N ALA A 172 -45.69 -7.58 -33.00
CA ALA A 172 -45.87 -6.25 -33.59
C ALA A 172 -44.55 -5.46 -33.77
N ARG A 173 -43.43 -5.95 -33.22
CA ARG A 173 -42.12 -5.27 -33.28
C ARG A 173 -41.07 -6.07 -34.07
N LEU A 174 -41.50 -6.75 -35.14
CA LEU A 174 -40.61 -7.55 -36.01
C LEU A 174 -39.47 -6.73 -36.67
N HIS A 175 -39.64 -5.41 -36.78
CA HIS A 175 -38.60 -4.49 -37.26
C HIS A 175 -37.46 -4.28 -36.24
N ILE A 176 -37.60 -4.79 -35.02
CA ILE A 176 -36.60 -4.72 -33.95
C ILE A 176 -36.12 -6.12 -33.64
N VAL A 177 -34.83 -6.35 -33.83
CA VAL A 177 -34.17 -7.65 -33.68
C VAL A 177 -33.23 -7.60 -32.47
N PRO A 178 -33.55 -8.29 -31.36
CA PRO A 178 -32.63 -8.43 -30.24
C PRO A 178 -31.42 -9.24 -30.69
N CYS A 179 -30.26 -8.59 -30.70
CA CYS A 179 -28.99 -9.14 -31.17
C CYS A 179 -27.98 -9.21 -30.03
N ILE A 180 -27.18 -10.28 -30.01
CA ILE A 180 -26.02 -10.48 -29.15
C ILE A 180 -24.79 -10.55 -30.05
N PHE A 181 -23.88 -9.61 -29.88
CA PHE A 181 -22.64 -9.54 -30.65
C PHE A 181 -21.47 -9.11 -29.77
N HIS A 182 -20.26 -9.28 -30.29
CA HIS A 182 -19.04 -8.78 -29.65
C HIS A 182 -18.61 -7.49 -30.37
N GLU A 183 -18.53 -6.40 -29.63
CA GLU A 183 -18.05 -5.12 -30.14
C GLU A 183 -16.62 -4.89 -29.68
N PHE A 184 -15.75 -4.50 -30.61
CA PHE A 184 -14.38 -4.11 -30.30
C PHE A 184 -14.38 -2.70 -29.71
N SER A 185 -14.51 -2.61 -28.39
CA SER A 185 -14.77 -1.37 -27.67
C SER A 185 -13.57 -0.95 -26.82
N LYS A 186 -13.40 0.38 -26.68
CA LYS A 186 -12.54 0.97 -25.65
C LYS A 186 -13.19 0.90 -24.27
N ASP A 187 -14.51 0.78 -24.19
CA ASP A 187 -15.25 0.74 -22.94
C ASP A 187 -15.16 -0.65 -22.29
N ASN A 188 -14.02 -0.92 -21.66
CA ASN A 188 -13.73 -2.14 -20.91
C ASN A 188 -13.36 -1.78 -19.46
N THR A 189 -13.35 -2.77 -18.57
CA THR A 189 -13.08 -2.55 -17.13
C THR A 189 -11.73 -1.88 -16.89
N LEU A 190 -10.68 -2.24 -17.64
CA LEU A 190 -9.35 -1.64 -17.52
C LEU A 190 -9.41 -0.12 -17.78
N ASN A 191 -9.95 0.29 -18.92
CA ASN A 191 -10.05 1.70 -19.28
C ASN A 191 -11.04 2.47 -18.39
N ARG A 192 -12.14 1.82 -17.95
CA ARG A 192 -13.08 2.41 -16.98
C ARG A 192 -12.40 2.68 -15.65
N THR A 193 -11.55 1.76 -15.16
CA THR A 193 -10.75 1.95 -13.95
C THR A 193 -9.81 3.13 -14.09
N LEU A 194 -9.07 3.24 -15.20
CA LEU A 194 -8.18 4.38 -15.45
C LEU A 194 -8.95 5.71 -15.49
N LYS A 195 -10.04 5.78 -16.28
CA LYS A 195 -10.86 6.98 -16.41
C LYS A 195 -11.48 7.40 -15.08
N TYR A 196 -12.03 6.45 -14.34
CA TYR A 196 -12.66 6.75 -13.05
C TYR A 196 -11.63 7.25 -12.03
N THR A 197 -10.48 6.57 -11.89
CA THR A 197 -9.41 7.01 -10.99
C THR A 197 -8.88 8.39 -11.37
N CYS A 198 -8.58 8.64 -12.65
CA CYS A 198 -8.10 9.94 -13.11
C CYS A 198 -9.14 11.05 -12.89
N HIS A 199 -10.43 10.75 -13.08
CA HIS A 199 -11.50 11.68 -12.74
C HIS A 199 -11.49 12.04 -11.25
N ILE A 200 -11.39 11.05 -10.37
CA ILE A 200 -11.35 11.27 -8.92
C ILE A 200 -10.10 12.06 -8.50
N MET A 201 -8.91 11.67 -8.97
CA MET A 201 -7.66 12.42 -8.72
C MET A 201 -7.75 13.87 -9.18
N SER A 202 -8.41 14.14 -10.33
CA SER A 202 -8.53 15.50 -10.87
C SER A 202 -9.39 16.43 -10.01
N ARG A 203 -10.24 15.86 -9.15
CA ARG A 203 -11.03 16.61 -8.16
C ARG A 203 -10.25 16.91 -6.88
N MET A 204 -9.16 16.19 -6.64
CA MET A 204 -8.43 16.22 -5.38
C MET A 204 -7.14 17.03 -5.45
N THR A 205 -6.50 17.04 -6.62
CA THR A 205 -5.25 17.76 -6.85
C THR A 205 -5.42 19.28 -6.71
N GLY A 206 -4.50 19.92 -5.98
CA GLY A 206 -4.32 21.37 -5.95
C GLY A 206 -3.44 21.88 -7.09
N SER A 207 -2.62 21.02 -7.69
CA SER A 207 -1.69 21.39 -8.77
C SER A 207 -2.40 21.55 -10.12
N SER A 208 -2.22 22.72 -10.74
CA SER A 208 -2.75 23.00 -12.08
C SER A 208 -2.11 22.12 -13.17
N GLU A 209 -0.87 21.68 -12.98
CA GLU A 209 -0.18 20.79 -13.91
C GLU A 209 -0.77 19.38 -13.85
N ASN A 210 -0.95 18.86 -12.63
CA ASN A 210 -1.59 17.58 -12.39
C ASN A 210 -3.01 17.54 -12.97
N PHE A 211 -3.79 18.59 -12.74
CA PHE A 211 -5.11 18.73 -13.34
C PHE A 211 -5.08 18.65 -14.86
N ARG A 212 -4.13 19.32 -15.53
CA ARG A 212 -3.98 19.28 -16.99
C ARG A 212 -3.65 17.89 -17.49
N LEU A 213 -2.72 17.18 -16.85
CA LEU A 213 -2.35 15.81 -17.22
C LEU A 213 -3.52 14.83 -17.07
N LEU A 214 -4.22 14.90 -15.93
CA LEU A 214 -5.38 14.04 -15.66
C LEU A 214 -6.54 14.34 -16.61
N LYS A 215 -6.76 15.62 -16.95
CA LYS A 215 -7.76 16.02 -17.95
C LYS A 215 -7.40 15.46 -19.33
N PHE A 216 -6.14 15.58 -19.75
CA PHE A 216 -5.67 14.99 -21.01
C PHE A 216 -5.95 13.48 -21.09
N ILE A 217 -5.69 12.74 -20.00
CA ILE A 217 -5.98 11.31 -19.93
C ILE A 217 -7.49 11.05 -20.05
N ASN A 218 -8.32 11.81 -19.34
CA ASN A 218 -9.78 11.67 -19.40
C ASN A 218 -10.32 11.97 -20.81
N ASP A 219 -9.78 12.97 -21.49
CA ASP A 219 -10.15 13.34 -22.87
C ASP A 219 -9.76 12.23 -23.86
N MET A 220 -8.58 11.62 -23.70
CA MET A 220 -8.17 10.45 -24.49
C MET A 220 -9.07 9.21 -24.28
N LEU A 221 -9.71 9.13 -23.11
CA LEU A 221 -10.68 8.11 -22.73
C LEU A 221 -12.13 8.60 -22.86
N GLU A 222 -12.40 9.66 -23.63
CA GLU A 222 -13.75 10.19 -23.84
C GLU A 222 -14.79 9.10 -24.21
N PRO A 223 -14.50 8.14 -25.12
CA PRO A 223 -15.47 7.10 -25.50
C PRO A 223 -15.79 6.06 -24.43
N VAL A 224 -15.09 6.08 -23.29
CA VAL A 224 -15.23 5.12 -22.18
C VAL A 224 -16.24 5.65 -21.17
N SER A 225 -17.11 4.79 -20.64
CA SER A 225 -18.13 5.24 -19.68
C SER A 225 -17.49 5.67 -18.36
N LEU A 226 -17.81 6.87 -17.86
CA LEU A 226 -17.41 7.30 -16.52
C LEU A 226 -18.35 6.70 -15.48
N MET A 227 -17.96 5.58 -14.90
CA MET A 227 -18.74 4.89 -13.88
C MET A 227 -17.82 4.44 -12.73
N PRO A 228 -18.31 4.43 -11.48
CA PRO A 228 -17.58 3.80 -10.39
C PRO A 228 -17.22 2.36 -10.74
N VAL A 229 -16.01 1.97 -10.36
CA VAL A 229 -15.51 0.60 -10.49
C VAL A 229 -15.22 0.07 -9.09
N THR A 230 -15.75 -1.10 -8.79
CA THR A 230 -15.57 -1.77 -7.50
C THR A 230 -14.22 -2.50 -7.45
N LEU A 231 -13.64 -2.66 -6.26
CA LEU A 231 -12.38 -3.41 -6.11
C LEU A 231 -12.43 -4.82 -6.70
N PRO A 232 -13.51 -5.62 -6.53
CA PRO A 232 -13.61 -6.92 -7.18
C PRO A 232 -13.58 -6.83 -8.71
N GLU A 233 -14.18 -5.81 -9.33
CA GLU A 233 -14.10 -5.64 -10.79
C GLU A 233 -12.65 -5.37 -11.24
N ILE A 234 -11.89 -4.61 -10.45
CA ILE A 234 -10.47 -4.35 -10.72
C ILE A 234 -9.65 -5.63 -10.58
N ASP A 235 -9.89 -6.42 -9.53
CA ASP A 235 -9.19 -7.68 -9.25
C ASP A 235 -9.44 -8.75 -10.33
N TRP A 236 -10.53 -8.63 -11.11
CA TRP A 236 -10.86 -9.53 -12.21
C TRP A 236 -10.22 -9.15 -13.56
N ILE A 237 -9.54 -8.00 -13.63
CA ILE A 237 -8.82 -7.57 -14.84
C ILE A 237 -7.71 -8.59 -15.13
N ARG A 238 -7.73 -9.15 -16.34
CA ARG A 238 -6.72 -10.11 -16.80
C ARG A 238 -5.66 -9.42 -17.63
N PHE A 239 -4.41 -9.57 -17.22
CA PHE A 239 -3.28 -9.08 -17.98
C PHE A 239 -2.82 -10.13 -18.99
N THR A 240 -2.79 -9.71 -20.24
CA THR A 240 -2.28 -10.42 -21.41
C THR A 240 -1.13 -9.62 -21.99
N ARG A 241 -0.36 -10.20 -22.92
CA ARG A 241 0.72 -9.49 -23.61
C ARG A 241 0.31 -8.16 -24.25
N LEU A 242 -0.98 -7.97 -24.56
CA LEU A 242 -1.51 -6.75 -25.18
C LEU A 242 -1.75 -5.59 -24.19
N ASN A 243 -2.02 -5.89 -22.92
CA ASN A 243 -2.37 -4.88 -21.91
C ASN A 243 -1.48 -4.94 -20.65
N GLN A 244 -0.48 -5.83 -20.61
CA GLN A 244 0.44 -6.01 -19.48
C GLN A 244 1.15 -4.72 -19.06
N ARG A 245 1.44 -3.81 -20.00
CA ARG A 245 2.04 -2.50 -19.68
C ARG A 245 1.16 -1.62 -18.79
N PHE A 246 -0.15 -1.88 -18.75
CA PHE A 246 -1.10 -1.15 -17.91
C PHE A 246 -1.24 -1.73 -16.50
N GLU A 247 -0.74 -2.95 -16.26
CA GLU A 247 -0.85 -3.62 -14.96
C GLU A 247 -0.39 -2.73 -13.79
N PRO A 248 0.77 -2.07 -13.86
CA PRO A 248 1.22 -1.21 -12.77
C PRO A 248 0.29 -0.02 -12.48
N PHE A 249 -0.31 0.56 -13.52
CA PHE A 249 -1.24 1.69 -13.38
C PHE A 249 -2.58 1.24 -12.79
N ILE A 250 -3.04 0.05 -13.17
CA ILE A 250 -4.25 -0.55 -12.60
C ILE A 250 -4.06 -0.89 -11.12
N ARG A 251 -2.87 -1.36 -10.73
CA ARG A 251 -2.52 -1.57 -9.31
C ARG A 251 -2.57 -0.27 -8.52
N ILE A 252 -2.03 0.83 -9.04
CA ILE A 252 -2.20 2.15 -8.40
C ILE A 252 -3.67 2.56 -8.30
N CYS A 253 -4.44 2.38 -9.37
CA CYS A 253 -5.86 2.69 -9.33
C CYS A 253 -6.57 1.89 -8.22
N ARG A 254 -6.22 0.61 -8.07
CA ARG A 254 -6.73 -0.26 -7.01
C ARG A 254 -6.40 0.30 -5.62
N ILE A 255 -5.13 0.62 -5.33
CA ILE A 255 -4.69 1.20 -4.05
C ILE A 255 -5.43 2.50 -3.78
N PHE A 256 -5.42 3.40 -4.76
CA PHE A 256 -6.04 4.70 -4.64
C PHE A 256 -7.53 4.57 -4.35
N LEU A 257 -8.26 3.72 -5.08
CA LEU A 257 -9.68 3.50 -4.85
C LEU A 257 -9.97 2.73 -3.55
N ALA A 258 -9.07 1.87 -3.09
CA ALA A 258 -9.22 1.12 -1.84
C ALA A 258 -8.95 1.98 -0.59
N HIS A 259 -8.09 2.98 -0.71
CA HIS A 259 -7.59 3.77 0.41
C HIS A 259 -7.97 5.25 0.34
N SER A 260 -8.67 5.69 -0.71
CA SER A 260 -9.23 7.03 -0.79
C SER A 260 -10.64 7.10 -0.23
N THR A 261 -10.99 8.26 0.32
CA THR A 261 -12.35 8.65 0.66
C THR A 261 -12.58 10.04 0.11
N LEU A 262 -13.72 10.24 -0.55
CA LEU A 262 -14.15 11.53 -1.09
C LEU A 262 -15.57 11.80 -0.62
N THR A 263 -15.77 12.95 0.01
CA THR A 263 -17.11 13.48 0.31
C THR A 263 -17.31 14.75 -0.50
N LEU A 264 -18.44 14.84 -1.19
CA LEU A 264 -18.81 15.99 -2.00
C LEU A 264 -20.03 16.68 -1.42
N ARG A 265 -19.98 18.01 -1.34
CA ARG A 265 -21.13 18.86 -1.01
C ARG A 265 -21.32 19.90 -2.11
N ALA A 266 -22.51 19.91 -2.72
CA ALA A 266 -22.85 20.82 -3.82
C ALA A 266 -21.80 20.85 -4.96
N SER A 267 -21.23 19.69 -5.30
CA SER A 267 -20.16 19.53 -6.31
C SER A 267 -18.77 20.07 -5.93
N HIS A 268 -18.58 20.54 -4.69
CA HIS A 268 -17.28 20.86 -4.11
C HIS A 268 -16.79 19.70 -3.24
N VAL A 269 -15.47 19.49 -3.20
CA VAL A 269 -14.84 18.53 -2.30
C VAL A 269 -14.91 19.08 -0.88
N GLU A 270 -15.67 18.40 -0.02
CA GLU A 270 -15.83 18.74 1.39
C GLU A 270 -14.72 18.09 2.22
N THR A 271 -14.50 16.79 1.98
CA THR A 271 -13.38 16.04 2.55
C THR A 271 -12.76 15.10 1.55
N PHE A 272 -11.45 14.98 1.64
CA PHE A 272 -10.68 13.98 0.93
C PHE A 272 -9.67 13.33 1.88
N SER A 273 -9.44 12.03 1.74
CA SER A 273 -8.28 11.38 2.35
C SER A 273 -7.73 10.31 1.43
N LEU A 274 -6.42 10.14 1.35
CA LEU A 274 -5.74 8.94 0.86
C LEU A 274 -4.80 8.47 1.96
N LEU A 275 -5.14 7.34 2.60
CA LEU A 275 -4.45 6.86 3.80
C LEU A 275 -3.97 5.41 3.64
N LEU A 276 -2.66 5.24 3.54
CA LEU A 276 -1.99 3.95 3.32
C LEU A 276 -1.44 3.40 4.66
N PRO A 277 -1.71 2.13 5.00
CA PRO A 277 -1.15 1.50 6.20
C PRO A 277 0.35 1.27 6.04
N MET A 278 1.17 1.83 6.93
CA MET A 278 2.63 1.67 6.86
C MET A 278 3.09 0.25 7.16
N GLU A 279 2.38 -0.48 8.04
CA GLU A 279 2.71 -1.87 8.33
C GLU A 279 2.68 -2.72 7.06
N THR A 280 1.57 -2.63 6.31
CA THR A 280 1.38 -3.40 5.08
C THR A 280 2.36 -2.96 3.99
N LEU A 281 2.59 -1.65 3.84
CA LEU A 281 3.55 -1.13 2.86
C LEU A 281 4.97 -1.66 3.14
N PHE A 282 5.40 -1.65 4.40
CA PHE A 282 6.71 -2.16 4.79
C PHE A 282 6.82 -3.68 4.60
N GLU A 283 5.80 -4.44 5.01
CA GLU A 283 5.73 -5.90 4.83
C GLU A 283 5.91 -6.28 3.36
N GLU A 284 5.05 -5.74 2.49
CA GLU A 284 5.06 -6.03 1.06
C GLU A 284 6.35 -5.57 0.40
N PHE A 285 6.94 -4.45 0.85
CA PHE A 285 8.19 -3.93 0.33
C PHE A 285 9.34 -4.90 0.58
N ILE A 286 9.50 -5.36 1.84
CA ILE A 286 10.53 -6.34 2.19
C ILE A 286 10.28 -7.67 1.47
N ALA A 287 9.03 -8.15 1.44
CA ALA A 287 8.62 -9.36 0.74
C ALA A 287 9.04 -9.33 -0.73
N ARG A 288 8.74 -8.23 -1.43
CA ARG A 288 9.08 -8.08 -2.85
C ARG A 288 10.59 -8.08 -3.08
N ILE A 289 11.33 -7.32 -2.30
CA ILE A 289 12.80 -7.23 -2.45
C ILE A 289 13.45 -8.61 -2.28
N LEU A 290 13.04 -9.37 -1.25
CA LEU A 290 13.58 -10.71 -1.01
C LEU A 290 13.19 -11.71 -2.11
N LEU A 291 11.98 -11.56 -2.67
CA LEU A 291 11.50 -12.38 -3.79
C LEU A 291 12.24 -12.09 -5.10
N ASP A 292 12.59 -10.83 -5.36
CA ASP A 292 13.22 -10.40 -6.61
C ASP A 292 14.70 -10.81 -6.73
N ASP A 293 15.43 -10.91 -5.61
CA ASP A 293 16.85 -11.30 -5.63
C ASP A 293 17.25 -12.23 -4.46
N PRO A 294 16.68 -13.46 -4.39
CA PRO A 294 16.93 -14.37 -3.27
C PRO A 294 18.41 -14.79 -3.17
N ILE A 295 19.13 -14.88 -4.29
CA ILE A 295 20.55 -15.26 -4.30
C ILE A 295 21.39 -14.22 -3.56
N TYR A 296 21.16 -12.93 -3.80
CA TYR A 296 21.89 -11.87 -3.10
C TYR A 296 21.66 -11.90 -1.58
N PHE A 297 20.40 -12.03 -1.16
CA PHE A 297 20.02 -11.95 0.25
C PHE A 297 20.39 -13.20 1.04
N PHE A 298 20.19 -14.39 0.47
CA PHE A 298 20.41 -15.67 1.16
C PHE A 298 21.71 -16.37 0.76
N GLY A 299 22.46 -15.83 -0.20
CA GLY A 299 23.72 -16.42 -0.72
C GLY A 299 23.52 -17.66 -1.58
N LYS A 300 22.27 -18.05 -1.84
CA LYS A 300 21.87 -19.23 -2.62
C LYS A 300 20.43 -19.09 -3.10
N GLN A 301 20.04 -19.92 -4.07
CA GLN A 301 18.66 -19.97 -4.51
C GLN A 301 17.78 -20.60 -3.43
N VAL A 302 16.79 -19.85 -2.94
CA VAL A 302 15.75 -20.31 -2.03
C VAL A 302 14.38 -19.92 -2.61
N LYS A 303 13.32 -20.61 -2.17
CA LYS A 303 11.96 -20.23 -2.54
C LYS A 303 11.40 -19.28 -1.49
N VAL A 304 11.15 -18.04 -1.89
CA VAL A 304 10.51 -17.01 -1.06
C VAL A 304 9.02 -17.00 -1.38
N GLN A 305 8.16 -17.07 -0.36
CA GLN A 305 6.71 -17.09 -0.50
C GLN A 305 6.10 -16.05 0.45
N PRO A 306 5.72 -14.87 -0.05
CA PRO A 306 5.05 -13.85 0.75
C PRO A 306 3.56 -14.15 0.93
N GLN A 307 3.03 -13.85 2.12
CA GLN A 307 1.62 -13.94 2.50
C GLN A 307 0.94 -15.28 2.17
N GLU A 308 1.70 -16.38 2.18
CA GLU A 308 1.16 -17.70 1.91
C GLU A 308 0.52 -18.31 3.15
N SER A 309 -0.69 -18.88 2.98
CA SER A 309 -1.36 -19.53 4.10
C SER A 309 -0.68 -20.83 4.45
N ILE A 310 -0.19 -20.94 5.69
CA ILE A 310 0.45 -22.15 6.23
C ILE A 310 -0.56 -23.08 6.92
N GLY A 311 -1.85 -22.90 6.60
CA GLY A 311 -2.96 -23.65 7.16
C GLY A 311 -3.75 -22.87 8.23
N HIS A 312 -4.33 -23.62 9.17
CA HIS A 312 -5.26 -23.12 10.17
C HIS A 312 -4.83 -23.56 11.58
N LEU A 313 -5.15 -22.77 12.60
CA LEU A 313 -4.90 -23.09 14.01
C LEU A 313 -5.90 -24.09 14.57
N ALA A 314 -7.16 -24.01 14.14
CA ALA A 314 -8.21 -24.85 14.71
C ALA A 314 -9.21 -25.33 13.67
N GLU A 315 -10.04 -26.26 14.10
CA GLU A 315 -11.18 -26.77 13.37
C GLU A 315 -12.43 -26.62 14.25
N ASN A 316 -13.52 -26.15 13.66
CA ASN A 316 -14.78 -26.05 14.36
C ASN A 316 -15.34 -27.47 14.59
N ALA A 317 -15.46 -27.86 15.87
CA ALA A 317 -15.82 -29.22 16.27
C ALA A 317 -17.19 -29.71 15.74
N VAL A 318 -18.12 -28.80 15.42
CA VAL A 318 -19.46 -29.16 14.94
C VAL A 318 -19.49 -29.29 13.42
N THR A 319 -18.80 -28.38 12.71
CA THR A 319 -18.89 -28.28 11.25
C THR A 319 -17.71 -28.90 10.51
N GLY A 320 -16.63 -29.26 11.23
CA GLY A 320 -15.36 -29.67 10.64
C GLY A 320 -14.65 -28.56 9.86
N LYS A 321 -15.13 -27.32 9.93
CA LYS A 321 -14.56 -26.21 9.16
C LYS A 321 -13.27 -25.75 9.83
N LYS A 322 -12.16 -25.79 9.08
CA LYS A 322 -10.90 -25.18 9.50
C LYS A 322 -11.06 -23.67 9.66
N VAL A 323 -10.62 -23.13 10.78
CA VAL A 323 -10.79 -21.73 11.19
C VAL A 323 -9.49 -21.16 11.73
N PHE A 324 -9.37 -19.82 11.74
CA PHE A 324 -8.17 -19.09 12.13
C PHE A 324 -6.97 -19.44 11.24
N ARG A 325 -6.99 -18.90 10.01
CA ARG A 325 -5.88 -19.03 9.07
C ARG A 325 -4.61 -18.42 9.65
N LEU A 326 -3.50 -19.13 9.47
CA LEU A 326 -2.17 -18.61 9.72
C LEU A 326 -1.57 -18.14 8.40
N ILE A 327 -1.16 -16.88 8.37
CA ILE A 327 -0.57 -16.23 7.20
C ILE A 327 0.63 -15.43 7.72
N PRO A 328 1.83 -16.03 7.76
CA PRO A 328 3.05 -15.26 7.98
C PRO A 328 3.32 -14.30 6.82
N ASP A 329 4.00 -13.20 7.13
CA ASP A 329 4.39 -12.19 6.13
C ASP A 329 5.26 -12.81 5.04
N ILE A 330 6.31 -13.54 5.41
CA ILE A 330 7.27 -14.13 4.47
C ILE A 330 7.71 -15.50 4.97
N THR A 331 7.63 -16.51 4.10
CA THR A 331 8.25 -17.81 4.34
C THR A 331 9.39 -18.05 3.34
N ILE A 332 10.43 -18.72 3.82
CA ILE A 332 11.61 -19.07 3.03
C ILE A 332 11.77 -20.58 3.11
N GLN A 333 11.83 -21.21 1.95
CA GLN A 333 12.06 -22.64 1.83
C GLN A 333 13.41 -22.91 1.16
N ASP A 334 14.25 -23.65 1.86
CA ASP A 334 15.54 -24.16 1.40
C ASP A 334 15.55 -25.70 1.48
N GLY A 335 15.21 -26.34 0.37
CA GLY A 335 14.94 -27.78 0.36
C GLY A 335 13.79 -28.14 1.29
N ALA A 336 14.11 -28.87 2.37
CA ALA A 336 13.15 -29.25 3.42
C ALA A 336 13.12 -28.28 4.62
N ALA A 337 14.09 -27.37 4.72
CA ALA A 337 14.15 -26.39 5.81
C ALA A 337 13.21 -25.22 5.51
N MET A 338 12.42 -24.84 6.52
CA MET A 338 11.53 -23.69 6.48
C MET A 338 12.01 -22.63 7.45
N ALA A 339 12.03 -21.38 7.01
CA ALA A 339 12.20 -20.22 7.87
C ALA A 339 11.02 -19.26 7.70
N VAL A 340 10.75 -18.46 8.73
CA VAL A 340 9.69 -17.46 8.71
C VAL A 340 10.26 -16.09 9.10
N ILE A 341 9.89 -15.06 8.35
CA ILE A 341 10.11 -13.67 8.71
C ILE A 341 8.74 -13.05 8.94
N ASP A 342 8.62 -12.35 10.06
CA ASP A 342 7.49 -11.51 10.38
C ASP A 342 8.03 -10.09 10.58
N THR A 343 7.47 -9.16 9.81
CA THR A 343 7.89 -7.76 9.80
C THR A 343 7.03 -6.97 10.78
N LYS A 344 7.66 -6.05 11.52
CA LYS A 344 6.97 -5.21 12.49
C LYS A 344 7.37 -3.76 12.28
N TYR A 345 6.44 -2.96 11.77
CA TYR A 345 6.65 -1.53 11.57
C TYR A 345 6.45 -0.76 12.89
N LYS A 346 7.46 -0.80 13.77
CA LYS A 346 7.48 -0.12 15.07
C LYS A 346 8.93 0.28 15.40
N LEU A 347 9.13 1.45 15.99
CA LEU A 347 10.43 1.82 16.56
C LEU A 347 10.61 1.13 17.91
N PHE A 348 11.80 0.58 18.18
CA PHE A 348 12.12 0.05 19.50
C PHE A 348 12.45 1.19 20.46
N ASN A 349 11.85 1.15 21.65
CA ASN A 349 12.31 1.97 22.76
C ASN A 349 13.51 1.28 23.44
N HIS A 350 14.64 1.97 23.48
CA HIS A 350 15.90 1.44 24.04
C HIS A 350 16.01 1.58 25.58
N ASP A 351 15.04 2.23 26.22
CA ASP A 351 15.13 2.60 27.64
C ASP A 351 14.75 1.47 28.61
N ASP A 352 14.09 0.41 28.12
CA ASP A 352 13.77 -0.76 28.94
C ASP A 352 14.83 -1.85 28.78
N SER A 353 15.37 -2.29 29.93
CA SER A 353 16.34 -3.39 30.05
C SER A 353 15.82 -4.76 29.56
N GLY A 354 14.55 -4.84 29.15
CA GLY A 354 13.94 -5.97 28.46
C GLY A 354 13.61 -5.57 27.03
N PHE A 355 13.96 -6.43 26.08
CA PHE A 355 13.54 -6.33 24.68
C PHE A 355 12.04 -5.98 24.59
N ASP A 356 11.70 -4.83 24.01
CA ASP A 356 10.31 -4.33 23.85
C ASP A 356 9.50 -5.11 22.78
N VAL A 357 9.76 -6.41 22.69
CA VAL A 357 9.01 -7.32 21.82
C VAL A 357 7.71 -7.63 22.52
N LYS A 358 6.59 -7.20 21.92
CA LYS A 358 5.29 -7.40 22.54
C LYS A 358 4.97 -8.90 22.62
N GLN A 359 4.42 -9.33 23.75
CA GLN A 359 4.02 -10.72 23.99
C GLN A 359 3.13 -11.33 22.87
N PRO A 360 2.19 -10.59 22.24
CA PRO A 360 1.44 -11.09 21.09
C PRO A 360 2.32 -11.43 19.88
N ASP A 361 3.38 -10.65 19.63
CA ASP A 361 4.32 -10.87 18.53
C ASP A 361 5.09 -12.19 18.78
N MET A 362 5.46 -12.47 20.04
CA MET A 362 6.07 -13.75 20.44
C MET A 362 5.13 -14.96 20.26
N TYR A 363 3.84 -14.81 20.59
CA TYR A 363 2.84 -15.86 20.37
C TYR A 363 2.59 -16.15 18.89
N GLN A 364 2.56 -15.10 18.07
CA GLN A 364 2.50 -15.22 16.61
C GLN A 364 3.70 -16.01 16.08
N MET A 365 4.92 -15.66 16.51
CA MET A 365 6.13 -16.40 16.11
C MET A 365 6.09 -17.85 16.56
N TYR A 366 5.65 -18.13 17.79
CA TYR A 366 5.52 -19.51 18.28
C TYR A 366 4.56 -20.33 17.42
N ALA A 367 3.40 -19.76 17.04
CA ALA A 367 2.44 -20.42 16.17
C ALA A 367 3.03 -20.73 14.79
N TYR A 368 3.75 -19.78 14.19
CA TYR A 368 4.39 -19.98 12.88
C TYR A 368 5.50 -21.02 12.93
N ILE A 369 6.40 -20.92 13.91
CA ILE A 369 7.52 -21.86 14.11
C ILE A 369 6.99 -23.29 14.25
N THR A 370 5.94 -23.47 15.07
CA THR A 370 5.36 -24.77 15.35
C THR A 370 4.65 -25.32 14.12
N LYS A 371 3.83 -24.50 13.44
CA LYS A 371 3.05 -24.94 12.27
C LYS A 371 3.92 -25.31 11.07
N LEU A 372 4.97 -24.55 10.80
CA LEU A 372 5.89 -24.78 9.68
C LEU A 372 6.97 -25.82 9.97
N HIS A 373 7.06 -26.31 11.21
CA HIS A 373 8.25 -26.99 11.70
C HIS A 373 9.54 -26.20 11.41
N ALA A 374 9.50 -24.87 11.50
CA ALA A 374 10.57 -23.99 11.06
C ALA A 374 11.90 -24.29 11.78
N SER A 375 13.01 -24.19 11.03
CA SER A 375 14.38 -24.33 11.54
C SER A 375 14.94 -23.01 12.06
N SER A 376 14.37 -21.88 11.66
CA SER A 376 14.72 -20.54 12.12
C SER A 376 13.55 -19.59 11.91
N ALA A 377 13.55 -18.49 12.66
CA ALA A 377 12.53 -17.46 12.59
C ALA A 377 13.13 -16.07 12.77
N MET A 378 12.45 -15.04 12.28
CA MET A 378 12.89 -13.66 12.39
C MET A 378 11.73 -12.71 12.68
N LEU A 379 11.97 -11.78 13.60
CA LEU A 379 11.23 -10.52 13.66
C LEU A 379 12.12 -9.41 13.07
N LEU A 380 11.63 -8.75 12.03
CA LEU A 380 12.35 -7.70 11.31
C LEU A 380 11.67 -6.34 11.50
N TYR A 381 12.43 -5.35 11.98
CA TYR A 381 11.93 -4.01 12.28
C TYR A 381 12.61 -2.94 11.42
N PRO A 382 11.93 -1.84 11.09
CA PRO A 382 12.59 -0.66 10.56
C PRO A 382 13.32 0.09 11.69
N GLU A 383 14.52 0.58 11.42
CA GLU A 383 15.24 1.49 12.32
C GLU A 383 16.00 2.58 11.56
N THR A 384 16.45 3.59 12.30
CA THR A 384 17.37 4.61 11.76
C THR A 384 18.76 4.08 11.49
N GLU A 385 19.16 3.03 12.20
CA GLU A 385 20.45 2.38 12.08
C GLU A 385 20.24 0.86 12.15
N THR A 386 21.18 0.09 11.58
CA THR A 386 21.08 -1.38 11.65
C THR A 386 21.46 -1.83 13.05
N VAL A 387 20.53 -2.50 13.72
CA VAL A 387 20.66 -2.98 15.10
C VAL A 387 20.39 -4.47 15.13
N GLU A 388 21.29 -5.20 15.77
CA GLU A 388 21.08 -6.61 16.12
C GLU A 388 20.62 -6.71 17.57
N TYR A 389 19.31 -6.83 17.80
CA TYR A 389 18.78 -6.99 19.16
C TYR A 389 19.20 -8.33 19.78
N GLY A 390 19.28 -9.39 18.99
CA GLY A 390 19.85 -10.66 19.45
C GLY A 390 19.20 -11.89 18.85
N THR A 391 19.66 -13.06 19.28
CA THR A 391 19.11 -14.36 18.87
C THR A 391 18.62 -15.09 20.12
N PHE A 392 17.34 -15.44 20.13
CA PHE A 392 16.68 -16.12 21.24
C PHE A 392 16.35 -17.55 20.86
N LEU A 393 16.36 -18.47 21.82
CA LEU A 393 16.02 -19.87 21.58
C LEU A 393 14.60 -20.14 22.02
N VAL A 394 13.70 -20.36 21.05
CA VAL A 394 12.31 -20.72 21.31
C VAL A 394 12.23 -22.24 21.48
N ALA A 395 11.81 -22.68 22.67
CA ALA A 395 11.58 -24.09 22.94
C ALA A 395 10.23 -24.52 22.35
N CYS A 396 10.25 -25.54 21.49
CA CYS A 396 9.08 -26.13 20.87
C CYS A 396 9.05 -27.64 21.13
N THR A 397 7.86 -28.18 21.33
CA THR A 397 7.65 -29.62 21.44
C THR A 397 7.22 -30.17 20.08
N ASN A 398 7.87 -31.24 19.64
CA ASN A 398 7.49 -31.97 18.45
C ASN A 398 6.28 -32.87 18.72
N GLY A 399 5.64 -33.35 17.66
CA GLY A 399 4.49 -34.26 17.78
C GLY A 399 4.80 -35.60 18.47
N ASP A 400 6.07 -35.99 18.55
CA ASP A 400 6.57 -37.16 19.27
C ASP A 400 6.95 -36.87 20.74
N GLY A 401 6.72 -35.64 21.22
CA GLY A 401 7.07 -35.21 22.57
C GLY A 401 8.53 -34.76 22.75
N THR A 402 9.37 -34.84 21.72
CA THR A 402 10.76 -34.37 21.82
C THR A 402 10.83 -32.84 21.83
N MET A 403 11.78 -32.30 22.59
CA MET A 403 12.01 -30.85 22.66
C MET A 403 13.04 -30.42 21.63
N ARG A 404 12.71 -29.42 20.82
CA ARG A 404 13.64 -28.74 19.92
C ARG A 404 13.72 -27.26 20.27
N THR A 405 14.87 -26.65 20.01
CA THR A 405 15.08 -25.21 20.16
C THR A 405 15.25 -24.59 18.79
N VAL A 406 14.42 -23.59 18.48
CA VAL A 406 14.47 -22.86 17.21
C VAL A 406 15.00 -21.46 17.46
N PRO A 407 16.04 -21.00 16.74
CA PRO A 407 16.52 -19.63 16.86
C PRO A 407 15.49 -18.65 16.29
N LEU A 408 15.10 -17.67 17.12
CA LEU A 408 14.36 -16.48 16.76
C LEU A 408 15.33 -15.30 16.73
N HIS A 409 15.59 -14.78 15.54
CA HIS A 409 16.43 -13.62 15.33
C HIS A 409 15.60 -12.35 15.41
N ILE A 410 16.06 -11.38 16.18
CA ILE A 410 15.43 -10.05 16.24
C ILE A 410 16.44 -9.07 15.65
N ARG A 411 16.09 -8.48 14.52
CA ARG A 411 16.97 -7.66 13.68
C ARG A 411 16.23 -6.43 13.19
N SER A 412 16.98 -5.39 12.82
CA SER A 412 16.43 -4.25 12.09
C SER A 412 17.04 -4.09 10.70
N VAL A 413 16.36 -3.30 9.87
CA VAL A 413 16.84 -2.79 8.59
C VAL A 413 16.82 -1.26 8.61
N CYS A 414 17.85 -0.65 8.04
CA CYS A 414 18.00 0.80 8.00
C CYS A 414 17.08 1.44 6.94
N LEU A 415 16.13 2.29 7.35
CA LEU A 415 15.24 3.03 6.42
C LEU A 415 15.51 4.54 6.38
N SER A 416 16.54 5.01 7.07
CA SER A 416 16.94 6.42 7.09
C SER A 416 17.74 6.84 5.85
N GLU A 417 18.29 5.88 5.11
CA GLU A 417 19.00 6.09 3.84
C GLU A 417 18.07 6.59 2.73
N ASN A 418 18.59 7.36 1.78
CA ASN A 418 17.83 7.74 0.58
C ASN A 418 17.77 6.56 -0.40
N LEU A 419 16.63 5.88 -0.46
CA LEU A 419 16.43 4.69 -1.30
C LEU A 419 16.35 4.99 -2.80
N ASN A 420 16.38 6.27 -3.18
CA ASN A 420 16.33 6.73 -4.57
C ASN A 420 17.71 6.99 -5.16
N THR A 421 18.77 6.98 -4.36
CA THR A 421 20.16 7.02 -4.86
C THR A 421 20.73 5.61 -4.95
N ASP A 422 21.65 5.39 -5.89
CA ASP A 422 22.32 4.08 -6.01
C ASP A 422 23.06 3.70 -4.73
N GLU A 423 23.72 4.68 -4.10
CA GLU A 423 24.45 4.47 -2.84
C GLU A 423 23.53 4.11 -1.67
N GLY A 424 22.44 4.87 -1.47
CA GLY A 424 21.49 4.62 -0.40
C GLY A 424 20.69 3.33 -0.61
N TRP A 425 20.33 3.02 -1.86
CA TRP A 425 19.74 1.73 -2.22
C TRP A 425 20.69 0.56 -1.94
N ALA A 426 21.96 0.68 -2.32
CA ALA A 426 22.97 -0.34 -2.03
C ALA A 426 23.24 -0.49 -0.52
N ALA A 427 23.20 0.60 0.24
CA ALA A 427 23.32 0.57 1.70
C ALA A 427 22.15 -0.17 2.36
N PHE A 428 20.91 0.18 1.98
CA PHE A 428 19.70 -0.52 2.41
C PHE A 428 19.76 -2.02 2.08
N ARG A 429 20.12 -2.39 0.84
CA ARG A 429 20.23 -3.80 0.43
C ARG A 429 21.28 -4.56 1.24
N ARG A 430 22.42 -3.95 1.54
CA ARG A 430 23.45 -4.55 2.40
C ARG A 430 22.96 -4.74 3.83
N SER A 431 22.27 -3.75 4.39
CA SER A 431 21.63 -3.85 5.73
C SER A 431 20.65 -5.01 5.79
N LEU A 432 19.72 -5.08 4.82
CA LEU A 432 18.74 -6.17 4.74
C LEU A 432 19.40 -7.54 4.56
N ALA A 433 20.40 -7.65 3.68
CA ALA A 433 21.15 -8.88 3.49
C ALA A 433 21.88 -9.33 4.76
N GLY A 434 22.49 -8.41 5.50
CA GLY A 434 23.09 -8.69 6.80
C GLY A 434 22.08 -9.25 7.80
N ALA A 435 20.88 -8.66 7.86
CA ALA A 435 19.81 -9.10 8.73
C ALA A 435 19.31 -10.51 8.37
N VAL A 436 18.99 -10.79 7.10
CA VAL A 436 18.27 -12.03 6.71
C VAL A 436 19.17 -13.23 6.45
N ARG A 437 20.46 -13.03 6.18
CA ARG A 437 21.39 -14.12 5.79
C ARG A 437 21.52 -15.21 6.86
N VAL A 438 21.34 -14.88 8.13
CA VAL A 438 21.37 -15.84 9.25
C VAL A 438 20.33 -16.97 9.11
N LEU A 439 19.23 -16.73 8.40
CA LEU A 439 18.16 -17.71 8.19
C LEU A 439 18.60 -18.86 7.28
N ALA A 440 19.54 -18.63 6.38
CA ALA A 440 20.01 -19.61 5.40
C ALA A 440 21.09 -20.58 5.94
N HIS A 441 21.66 -20.31 7.11
CA HIS A 441 22.83 -21.02 7.66
C HIS A 441 22.53 -21.99 8.81
N THR A 442 21.27 -22.18 9.19
CA THR A 442 20.92 -22.94 10.40
C THR A 442 20.93 -24.47 10.27
N GLY A 443 21.43 -25.02 9.15
CA GLY A 443 21.56 -26.46 8.94
C GLY A 443 22.66 -27.19 9.73
N SER A 444 23.50 -26.48 10.51
CA SER A 444 24.72 -27.08 11.08
C SER A 444 25.06 -26.70 12.53
N LEU A 445 24.08 -26.40 13.38
CA LEU A 445 24.33 -26.38 14.84
C LEU A 445 24.31 -27.82 15.39
N LYS A 446 25.34 -28.61 15.06
CA LYS A 446 25.71 -29.77 15.88
C LYS A 446 26.16 -29.22 17.24
N ARG A 447 25.42 -29.56 18.30
CA ARG A 447 25.84 -29.31 19.68
C ARG A 447 27.21 -29.99 19.93
N PRO A 448 28.15 -29.34 20.63
CA PRO A 448 29.30 -30.07 21.21
C PRO A 448 28.82 -31.10 22.24
#